data_AF-A0A9Q0E0K2-F1
#
_entry.id   AF-A0A9Q0E0K2-F1
#
_cell.length_a   1.000
_cell.length_b   1.000
_cell.length_c   1.000
_cell.angle_alpha   90.00
_cell.angle_beta   90.00
_cell.angle_gamma   90.00
#
_symmetry.space_group_name_H-M   'P 1'
#
loop_
_entity.id
_entity.type
_entity.pdbx_description
1 polymer ?
#
loop_
_entity_poly.entity_id
_entity_poly.type
_entity_poly.pdbx_seq_one_letter_code
_entity_poly.pdbx_strand_id
1 'polypeptide(L)'
;MSVSWLRSLWNHRSLLLVVAACAFVLVLMALFWALEPLPLAMTAMLPAILFPLFGIMTSSEVAGQYFKDFHFLLVGVICLATSIEKWGLHRRIALKLITLVGVNPAWLMLGFMSGCAFLSMWVHNTSAVTMVMPIVEAVIQQVLKVGDEEEAGPSGIHNPALELDALSQKHQTLQNSLQLISRCDKGVIEMCDPGEASSRGQQNVCRALCLGVAYSSNIGGISTLPGTSPNLIFSQYIHQIYPDCNSINFGNWLLLCLPISVLMLLLSWLWLYWLFIGSDFRFLWRCDGDKKDKHRRAARVIQQEYNSLGPMSPQEIVTMVLFVLLALLWLTREPGFIAGWASLFPEIYSGFTSDSTVALLVGLLLFIIPANRPTHKYESLISWEEFQSCMPWEVVLLVGGGFALAEGTRVSGLSSWMAQLLVPLGDLPVLATVLITCVIVTTAGLGLNVIGLLAVLLAVTTWAVPLFSLHTFPDWGPLPTPVVNSTGL
;
A
#
# COMPACT_ATOMS: atom_id res chain seq x y z
N MET A 1 31.79 -28.94 47.93
CA MET A 1 31.12 -28.08 46.93
C MET A 1 29.82 -27.59 47.55
N SER A 2 29.67 -26.29 47.80
CA SER A 2 28.47 -25.76 48.47
C SER A 2 27.26 -25.81 47.53
N VAL A 3 26.07 -26.02 48.09
CA VAL A 3 24.77 -26.00 47.38
C VAL A 3 24.58 -24.66 46.65
N SER A 4 25.17 -23.56 47.14
CA SER A 4 25.18 -22.26 46.47
C SER A 4 25.96 -22.24 45.15
N TRP A 5 27.05 -23.00 45.05
CA TRP A 5 27.84 -23.11 43.81
C TRP A 5 27.11 -23.93 42.74
N LEU A 6 26.48 -25.04 43.15
CA LEU A 6 25.61 -25.85 42.29
C LEU A 6 24.37 -25.07 41.82
N ARG A 7 23.76 -24.26 42.70
CA ARG A 7 22.62 -23.40 42.35
C ARG A 7 23.03 -22.25 41.43
N SER A 8 24.24 -21.70 41.59
CA SER A 8 24.83 -20.71 40.69
C SER A 8 25.08 -21.30 39.29
N LEU A 9 25.70 -22.48 39.21
CA LEU A 9 25.91 -23.19 37.94
C LEU A 9 24.60 -23.60 37.25
N TRP A 10 23.60 -24.03 38.03
CA TRP A 10 22.27 -24.35 37.52
C TRP A 10 21.57 -23.11 36.95
N ASN A 11 21.59 -21.99 37.69
CA ASN A 11 21.02 -20.73 37.24
C ASN A 11 21.75 -20.15 36.01
N HIS A 12 23.06 -20.34 35.91
CA HIS A 12 23.82 -19.86 34.75
C HIS A 12 23.52 -20.71 33.50
N ARG A 13 23.40 -22.03 33.66
CA ARG A 13 22.96 -22.95 32.60
C ARG A 13 21.52 -22.69 32.16
N SER A 14 20.60 -22.44 33.10
CA SER A 14 19.21 -22.16 32.76
C SER A 14 19.07 -20.84 32.02
N LEU A 15 19.81 -19.80 32.41
CA LEU A 15 19.82 -18.51 31.72
C LEU A 15 20.33 -18.64 30.27
N LEU A 16 21.45 -19.34 30.06
CA LEU A 16 21.99 -19.59 28.71
C LEU A 16 21.01 -20.38 27.83
N LEU A 17 20.25 -21.30 28.43
CA LEU A 17 19.28 -22.13 27.71
C LEU A 17 18.06 -21.32 27.27
N VAL A 18 17.60 -20.36 28.09
CA VAL A 18 16.51 -19.43 27.74
C VAL A 18 16.95 -18.46 26.62
N VAL A 19 18.18 -17.92 26.69
CA VAL A 19 18.75 -17.08 25.63
C VAL A 19 18.84 -17.86 24.31
N ALA A 20 19.35 -19.09 24.35
CA ALA A 20 19.48 -19.95 23.17
C ALA A 20 18.12 -20.34 22.59
N ALA A 21 17.13 -20.66 23.43
CA ALA A 21 15.77 -20.97 22.98
C ALA A 21 15.11 -19.77 22.32
N CYS A 22 15.27 -18.57 22.86
CA CYS A 22 14.77 -17.35 22.23
C CYS A 22 15.47 -17.07 20.89
N ALA A 23 16.78 -17.26 20.82
CA ALA A 23 17.54 -17.13 19.57
C ALA A 23 17.09 -18.14 18.51
N PHE A 24 16.81 -19.40 18.91
CA PHE A 24 16.25 -20.41 18.03
C PHE A 24 14.90 -19.98 17.44
N VAL A 25 13.99 -19.48 18.28
CA VAL A 25 12.68 -18.99 17.80
C VAL A 25 12.86 -17.82 16.84
N LEU A 26 13.76 -16.88 17.11
CA LEU A 26 14.05 -15.77 16.17
C LEU A 26 14.55 -16.26 14.81
N VAL A 27 15.52 -17.18 14.79
CA VAL A 27 16.06 -17.72 13.54
C VAL A 27 14.99 -18.51 12.79
N LEU A 28 14.20 -19.30 13.49
CA LEU A 28 13.08 -20.04 12.90
C LEU A 28 12.07 -19.09 12.25
N MET A 29 11.68 -18.03 12.98
CA MET A 29 10.78 -16.98 12.48
C MET A 29 11.34 -16.27 11.26
N ALA A 30 12.61 -15.88 11.29
CA ALA A 30 13.27 -15.21 10.16
C ALA A 30 13.29 -16.11 8.92
N LEU A 31 13.57 -17.41 9.08
CA LEU A 31 13.53 -18.37 7.97
C LEU A 31 12.11 -18.56 7.44
N PHE A 32 11.11 -18.64 8.32
CA PHE A 32 9.72 -18.83 7.89
C PHE A 32 9.14 -17.58 7.23
N TRP A 33 9.49 -16.38 7.68
CA TRP A 33 9.10 -15.16 6.97
C TRP A 33 9.85 -14.99 5.64
N ALA A 34 11.10 -15.43 5.55
CA ALA A 34 11.87 -15.34 4.30
C ALA A 34 11.43 -16.37 3.24
N LEU A 35 11.09 -17.58 3.66
CA LEU A 35 10.72 -18.69 2.77
C LEU A 35 9.20 -18.82 2.56
N GLU A 36 8.40 -18.12 3.38
CA GLU A 36 6.94 -18.16 3.39
C GLU A 36 6.33 -19.59 3.29
N PRO A 37 6.80 -20.60 4.07
CA PRO A 37 6.21 -21.94 4.04
C PRO A 37 4.80 -21.97 4.65
N LEU A 38 4.46 -20.95 5.44
CA LEU A 38 3.15 -20.70 6.04
C LEU A 38 2.78 -19.23 5.80
N PRO A 39 1.47 -18.88 5.75
CA PRO A 39 1.03 -17.49 5.68
C PRO A 39 1.68 -16.63 6.77
N LEU A 40 2.08 -15.41 6.42
CA LEU A 40 2.85 -14.51 7.30
C LEU A 40 2.22 -14.34 8.70
N ALA A 41 0.89 -14.24 8.73
CA ALA A 41 0.10 -14.14 9.96
C ALA A 41 0.22 -15.38 10.86
N MET A 42 0.19 -16.58 10.28
CA MET A 42 0.29 -17.84 11.03
C MET A 42 1.72 -18.05 11.55
N THR A 43 2.72 -17.71 10.74
CA THR A 43 4.12 -17.66 11.19
C THR A 43 4.26 -16.71 12.38
N ALA A 44 3.64 -15.52 12.30
CA ALA A 44 3.63 -14.55 13.40
C ALA A 44 2.98 -15.05 14.69
N MET A 45 2.17 -16.10 14.66
CA MET A 45 1.58 -16.72 15.85
C MET A 45 2.48 -17.78 16.51
N LEU A 46 3.57 -18.22 15.86
CA LEU A 46 4.47 -19.21 16.45
C LEU A 46 5.05 -18.82 17.81
N PRO A 47 5.44 -17.55 18.08
CA PRO A 47 5.88 -17.14 19.41
C PRO A 47 4.84 -17.42 20.51
N ALA A 48 3.54 -17.31 20.22
CA ALA A 48 2.46 -17.62 21.16
C ALA A 48 2.47 -19.08 21.64
N ILE A 49 3.03 -19.99 20.84
CA ILE A 49 3.16 -21.41 21.17
C ILE A 49 4.55 -21.69 21.74
N LEU A 50 5.60 -21.22 21.06
CA LEU A 50 6.98 -21.59 21.35
C LEU A 50 7.53 -20.90 22.60
N PHE A 51 7.13 -19.67 22.90
CA PHE A 51 7.64 -18.97 24.08
C PHE A 51 7.16 -19.58 25.41
N PRO A 52 5.88 -19.92 25.59
CA PRO A 52 5.44 -20.68 26.76
C PRO A 52 6.06 -22.08 26.80
N LEU A 53 6.18 -22.75 25.65
CA LEU A 53 6.76 -24.10 25.57
C LEU A 53 8.23 -24.13 26.03
N PHE A 54 9.02 -23.11 25.66
CA PHE A 54 10.42 -22.99 26.07
C PHE A 54 10.62 -22.27 27.41
N GLY A 55 9.54 -21.88 28.10
CA GLY A 55 9.62 -21.19 29.38
C GLY A 55 10.23 -19.79 29.31
N ILE A 56 10.11 -19.11 28.17
CA ILE A 56 10.62 -17.73 27.96
C ILE A 56 9.65 -16.71 28.55
N MET A 57 8.35 -16.87 28.28
CA MET A 57 7.27 -16.01 28.75
C MET A 57 6.02 -16.85 29.04
N THR A 58 5.17 -16.42 29.98
CA THR A 58 3.89 -17.08 30.23
C THR A 58 2.91 -16.85 29.08
N SER A 59 1.94 -17.76 28.89
CA SER A 59 0.95 -17.65 27.81
C SER A 59 0.15 -16.35 27.87
N SER A 60 -0.19 -15.86 29.07
CA SER A 60 -0.88 -14.57 29.26
C SER A 60 -0.01 -13.37 28.87
N GLU A 61 1.28 -13.40 29.20
CA GLU A 61 2.20 -12.32 28.83
C GLU A 61 2.41 -12.24 27.32
N VAL A 62 2.55 -13.41 26.66
CA VAL A 62 2.72 -13.46 25.21
C VAL A 62 1.43 -13.02 24.52
N ALA A 63 0.27 -13.51 24.94
CA ALA A 63 -1.01 -13.09 24.39
C ALA A 63 -1.24 -11.57 24.53
N GLY A 64 -0.82 -10.99 25.65
CA GLY A 64 -0.86 -9.54 25.89
C GLY A 64 0.04 -8.71 24.96
N GLN A 65 0.93 -9.34 24.18
CA GLN A 65 1.70 -8.65 23.14
C GLN A 65 0.96 -8.56 21.80
N TYR A 66 0.00 -9.45 21.53
CA TYR A 66 -0.71 -9.48 20.25
C TYR A 66 -1.78 -8.39 20.13
N PHE A 67 -2.23 -7.79 21.22
CA PHE A 67 -3.27 -6.75 21.19
C PHE A 67 -2.87 -5.53 22.02
N LYS A 68 -2.20 -4.57 21.36
CA LYS A 68 -1.78 -3.27 21.91
C LYS A 68 -2.65 -2.11 21.39
N ASP A 69 -2.48 -0.91 21.96
CA ASP A 69 -3.20 0.34 21.60
C ASP A 69 -3.25 0.59 20.09
N PHE A 70 -2.16 0.29 19.38
CA PHE A 70 -2.09 0.29 17.91
C PHE A 70 -3.27 -0.39 17.21
N HIS A 71 -3.78 -1.52 17.74
CA HIS A 71 -4.89 -2.23 17.10
C HIS A 71 -6.16 -1.39 17.09
N PHE A 72 -6.40 -0.58 18.12
CA PHE A 72 -7.52 0.35 18.15
C PHE A 72 -7.34 1.50 17.14
N LEU A 73 -6.10 2.00 16.98
CA LEU A 73 -5.78 2.96 15.92
C LEU A 73 -6.12 2.39 14.55
N LEU A 74 -5.65 1.17 14.27
CA LEU A 74 -5.89 0.48 13.00
C LEU A 74 -7.38 0.28 12.74
N VAL A 75 -8.16 -0.18 13.74
CA VAL A 75 -9.61 -0.35 13.61
C VAL A 75 -10.28 0.97 13.18
N GLY A 76 -9.97 2.08 13.84
CA GLY A 76 -10.56 3.39 13.51
C GLY A 76 -10.21 3.87 12.10
N VAL A 77 -8.96 3.71 11.68
CA VAL A 77 -8.50 4.09 10.34
C VAL A 77 -9.12 3.21 9.26
N ILE A 78 -9.20 1.89 9.48
CA ILE A 78 -9.82 0.97 8.54
C ILE A 78 -11.32 1.27 8.41
N CYS A 79 -12.03 1.59 9.48
CA CYS A 79 -13.43 2.02 9.39
C CYS A 79 -13.58 3.23 8.45
N LEU A 80 -12.71 4.22 8.58
CA LEU A 80 -12.70 5.39 7.71
C LEU A 80 -12.33 5.04 6.26
N ALA A 81 -11.30 4.21 6.06
CA ALA A 81 -10.88 3.74 4.75
C ALA A 81 -12.00 2.96 4.03
N THR A 82 -12.68 2.04 4.72
CA THR A 82 -13.84 1.30 4.22
C THR A 82 -14.96 2.26 3.81
N SER A 83 -15.22 3.31 4.57
CA SER A 83 -16.21 4.33 4.19
C SER A 83 -15.80 5.08 2.92
N ILE A 84 -14.53 5.49 2.82
CA ILE A 84 -13.98 6.17 1.64
C ILE A 84 -14.05 5.29 0.39
N GLU A 85 -13.83 3.99 0.56
CA GLU A 85 -13.92 2.98 -0.50
C GLU A 85 -15.37 2.77 -0.95
N LYS A 86 -16.26 2.42 -0.01
CA LYS A 86 -17.68 2.14 -0.26
C LYS A 86 -18.38 3.25 -1.02
N TRP A 87 -18.16 4.51 -0.63
CA TRP A 87 -18.83 5.67 -1.22
C TRP A 87 -18.08 6.27 -2.41
N GLY A 88 -16.93 5.71 -2.81
CA GLY A 88 -16.19 6.17 -4.00
C GLY A 88 -15.52 7.53 -3.85
N LEU A 89 -15.35 8.04 -2.61
CA LEU A 89 -14.74 9.35 -2.35
C LEU A 89 -13.28 9.39 -2.89
N HIS A 90 -12.55 8.29 -2.75
CA HIS A 90 -11.20 8.12 -3.28
C HIS A 90 -11.12 8.36 -4.80
N ARG A 91 -12.06 7.83 -5.58
CA ARG A 91 -12.10 7.98 -7.05
C ARG A 91 -12.30 9.43 -7.45
N ARG A 92 -13.16 10.16 -6.72
CA ARG A 92 -13.38 11.60 -6.96
C ARG A 92 -12.12 12.42 -6.66
N ILE A 93 -11.44 12.14 -5.56
CA ILE A 93 -10.19 12.83 -5.20
C ILE A 93 -9.10 12.55 -6.22
N ALA A 94 -8.90 11.28 -6.61
CA ALA A 94 -7.90 10.88 -7.58
C ALA A 94 -8.12 11.54 -8.96
N LEU A 95 -9.34 11.48 -9.50
CA LEU A 95 -9.67 12.12 -10.78
C LEU A 95 -9.50 13.64 -10.71
N LYS A 96 -9.89 14.27 -9.61
CA LYS A 96 -9.72 15.72 -9.42
C LYS A 96 -8.23 16.11 -9.42
N LEU A 97 -7.37 15.34 -8.74
CA LEU A 97 -5.92 15.54 -8.76
C LEU A 97 -5.36 15.41 -10.18
N ILE A 98 -5.76 14.39 -10.93
CA ILE A 98 -5.31 14.19 -12.32
C ILE A 98 -5.77 15.34 -13.22
N THR A 99 -7.01 15.82 -13.09
CA THR A 99 -7.51 16.97 -13.88
C THR A 99 -6.78 18.27 -13.58
N LEU A 100 -6.26 18.44 -12.35
CA LEU A 100 -5.51 19.64 -11.94
C LEU A 100 -4.11 19.68 -12.55
N VAL A 101 -3.44 18.52 -12.65
CA VAL A 101 -2.06 18.41 -13.12
C VAL A 101 -1.97 18.48 -14.66
N GLY A 102 -3.00 18.01 -15.37
CA GLY A 102 -3.11 18.12 -16.82
C GLY A 102 -2.68 16.88 -17.59
N VAL A 103 -2.72 16.97 -18.93
CA VAL A 103 -2.76 15.80 -19.84
C VAL A 103 -1.46 15.53 -20.59
N ASN A 104 -0.41 16.32 -20.32
CA ASN A 104 0.90 16.07 -20.91
C ASN A 104 1.48 14.78 -20.28
N PRO A 105 2.00 13.79 -21.03
CA PRO A 105 2.47 12.51 -20.50
C PRO A 105 3.31 12.61 -19.22
N ALA A 106 4.21 13.60 -19.13
CA ALA A 106 5.01 13.82 -17.93
C ALA A 106 4.17 14.26 -16.72
N TRP A 107 3.28 15.22 -16.92
CA TRP A 107 2.37 15.75 -15.91
C TRP A 107 1.27 14.73 -15.55
N LEU A 108 0.77 13.99 -16.53
CA LEU A 108 -0.17 12.89 -16.36
C LEU A 108 0.40 11.81 -15.44
N MET A 109 1.67 11.43 -15.64
CA MET A 109 2.39 10.52 -14.75
C MET A 109 2.45 11.08 -13.32
N LEU A 110 2.81 12.36 -13.16
CA LEU A 110 2.80 13.00 -11.84
C LEU A 110 1.40 13.03 -11.20
N GLY A 111 0.34 13.24 -11.99
CA GLY A 111 -1.05 13.21 -11.54
C GLY A 111 -1.45 11.84 -10.99
N PHE A 112 -1.12 10.77 -11.72
CA PHE A 112 -1.35 9.40 -11.24
C PHE A 112 -0.50 9.04 -10.02
N MET A 113 0.79 9.42 -10.02
CA MET A 113 1.69 9.19 -8.89
C MET A 113 1.22 9.93 -7.63
N SER A 114 0.85 11.21 -7.74
CA SER A 114 0.36 12.00 -6.61
C SER A 114 -1.00 11.51 -6.10
N GLY A 115 -1.91 11.14 -7.00
CA GLY A 115 -3.19 10.53 -6.63
C GLY A 115 -3.01 9.21 -5.87
N CYS A 116 -2.16 8.32 -6.37
CA CYS A 116 -1.88 7.04 -5.72
C CYS A 116 -1.14 7.23 -4.38
N ALA A 117 -0.13 8.09 -4.33
CA ALA A 117 0.57 8.42 -3.08
C ALA A 117 -0.39 8.98 -2.02
N PHE A 118 -1.30 9.88 -2.39
CA PHE A 118 -2.30 10.42 -1.48
C PHE A 118 -3.24 9.34 -0.94
N LEU A 119 -3.74 8.44 -1.79
CA LEU A 119 -4.59 7.33 -1.34
C LEU A 119 -3.84 6.38 -0.41
N SER A 120 -2.58 6.10 -0.72
CA SER A 120 -1.73 5.21 0.07
C SER A 120 -1.34 5.76 1.45
N MET A 121 -1.59 7.06 1.72
CA MET A 121 -1.46 7.61 3.07
C MET A 121 -2.54 7.08 4.03
N TRP A 122 -3.67 6.60 3.50
CA TRP A 122 -4.84 6.25 4.32
C TRP A 122 -5.30 4.81 4.12
N VAL A 123 -4.94 4.24 2.98
CA VAL A 123 -5.30 2.88 2.57
C VAL A 123 -4.01 2.10 2.38
N HIS A 124 -4.06 0.78 2.63
CA HIS A 124 -2.93 -0.12 2.42
C HIS A 124 -2.36 0.00 0.98
N ASN A 125 -1.03 -0.03 0.84
CA ASN A 125 -0.33 0.24 -0.44
C ASN A 125 -0.85 -0.61 -1.60
N THR A 126 -1.01 -1.93 -1.40
CA THR A 126 -1.53 -2.82 -2.44
C THR A 126 -2.93 -2.42 -2.88
N SER A 127 -3.81 -2.08 -1.93
CA SER A 127 -5.17 -1.66 -2.21
C SER A 127 -5.18 -0.32 -2.98
N ALA A 128 -4.34 0.63 -2.61
CA ALA A 128 -4.22 1.91 -3.31
C ALA A 128 -3.80 1.73 -4.79
N VAL A 129 -2.86 0.82 -5.07
CA VAL A 129 -2.49 0.48 -6.45
C VAL A 129 -3.67 -0.14 -7.19
N THR A 130 -4.34 -1.14 -6.59
CA THR A 130 -5.48 -1.81 -7.22
C THR A 130 -6.66 -0.88 -7.53
N MET A 131 -6.87 0.17 -6.72
CA MET A 131 -7.91 1.17 -6.96
C MET A 131 -7.58 2.11 -8.12
N VAL A 132 -6.30 2.45 -8.29
CA VAL A 132 -5.84 3.40 -9.31
C VAL A 132 -5.59 2.72 -10.65
N MET A 133 -5.21 1.44 -10.65
CA MET A 133 -4.77 0.72 -11.85
C MET A 133 -5.81 0.66 -12.97
N PRO A 134 -7.11 0.39 -12.72
CA PRO A 134 -8.11 0.39 -13.79
C PRO A 134 -8.26 1.74 -14.49
N ILE A 135 -8.04 2.84 -13.76
CA ILE A 135 -8.08 4.21 -14.31
C ILE A 135 -6.84 4.44 -15.18
N VAL A 136 -5.68 3.98 -14.72
CA VAL A 136 -4.41 4.04 -15.46
C VAL A 136 -4.52 3.25 -16.75
N GLU A 137 -5.07 2.04 -16.70
CA GLU A 137 -5.32 1.17 -17.86
C GLU A 137 -6.25 1.84 -18.88
N ALA A 138 -7.38 2.40 -18.42
CA ALA A 138 -8.31 3.12 -19.29
C ALA A 138 -7.64 4.30 -20.01
N VAL A 139 -6.74 5.01 -19.33
CA VAL A 139 -5.99 6.13 -19.94
C VAL A 139 -4.87 5.63 -20.86
N ILE A 140 -4.15 4.57 -20.48
CA ILE A 140 -3.12 3.94 -21.32
C ILE A 140 -3.73 3.48 -22.65
N GLN A 141 -4.85 2.78 -22.63
CA GLN A 141 -5.52 2.30 -23.85
C GLN A 141 -5.87 3.44 -24.81
N GLN A 142 -6.26 4.60 -24.28
CA GLN A 142 -6.56 5.79 -25.08
C GLN A 142 -5.29 6.43 -25.65
N VAL A 143 -4.18 6.43 -24.90
CA VAL A 143 -2.89 6.91 -25.39
C VAL A 143 -2.33 6.00 -26.49
N LEU A 144 -2.51 4.68 -26.37
CA LEU A 144 -2.10 3.70 -27.37
C LEU A 144 -2.88 3.88 -28.69
N LYS A 145 -4.22 3.84 -28.63
CA LYS A 145 -5.08 3.99 -29.82
C LYS A 145 -4.78 5.23 -30.66
N VAL A 146 -4.40 6.32 -30.01
CA VAL A 146 -4.12 7.59 -30.69
C VAL A 146 -2.73 7.61 -31.34
N GLY A 147 -1.78 6.79 -30.89
CA GLY A 147 -0.50 6.65 -31.59
C GLY A 147 -0.61 5.80 -32.86
N ASP A 148 -1.49 4.79 -32.85
CA ASP A 148 -1.72 3.93 -34.02
C ASP A 148 -2.41 4.71 -35.16
N GLU A 149 -3.28 5.67 -34.83
CA GLU A 149 -3.87 6.62 -35.80
C GLU A 149 -2.84 7.54 -36.48
N GLU A 150 -1.72 7.85 -35.81
CA GLU A 150 -0.66 8.72 -36.37
C GLU A 150 0.32 7.97 -37.27
N GLU A 151 0.65 6.71 -36.94
CA GLU A 151 1.54 5.88 -37.78
C GLU A 151 0.87 5.45 -39.10
N ALA A 152 -0.46 5.47 -39.17
CA ALA A 152 -1.23 5.14 -40.38
C ALA A 152 -1.12 6.16 -41.53
N GLY A 153 -0.63 7.38 -41.29
CA GLY A 153 -0.42 8.43 -42.31
C GLY A 153 -1.70 8.90 -43.06
N PRO A 154 -1.64 10.02 -43.82
CA PRO A 154 -2.79 10.52 -44.57
C PRO A 154 -2.94 9.74 -45.89
N SER A 155 -3.39 8.49 -45.80
CA SER A 155 -3.85 7.73 -46.97
C SER A 155 -5.36 7.97 -47.11
N GLY A 156 -5.77 8.53 -48.24
CA GLY A 156 -7.12 9.02 -48.46
C GLY A 156 -8.24 7.98 -48.30
N ILE A 157 -9.39 8.50 -47.85
CA ILE A 157 -10.76 8.07 -48.18
C ILE A 157 -11.12 6.62 -47.85
N HIS A 158 -11.58 6.38 -46.62
CA HIS A 158 -12.96 5.95 -46.30
C HIS A 158 -13.06 5.67 -44.80
N ASN A 159 -14.00 6.31 -44.10
CA ASN A 159 -14.45 5.92 -42.76
C ASN A 159 -15.70 5.03 -42.90
N PRO A 160 -15.64 3.72 -42.60
CA PRO A 160 -16.83 2.88 -42.49
C PRO A 160 -17.20 2.55 -41.04
N ALA A 161 -16.71 3.31 -40.04
CA ALA A 161 -16.95 3.02 -38.62
C ALA A 161 -17.90 4.02 -37.93
N LEU A 162 -18.55 4.92 -38.67
CA LEU A 162 -19.44 5.95 -38.12
C LEU A 162 -20.92 5.81 -38.52
N GLU A 163 -21.30 4.68 -39.09
CA GLU A 163 -22.70 4.28 -39.20
C GLU A 163 -22.87 2.88 -38.59
N LEU A 164 -23.15 2.83 -37.30
CA LEU A 164 -24.09 1.86 -36.73
C LEU A 164 -24.46 2.29 -35.30
N ASP A 165 -25.15 3.42 -35.20
CA ASP A 165 -25.94 3.75 -34.02
C ASP A 165 -27.38 4.03 -34.46
N ALA A 166 -28.06 2.96 -34.88
CA ALA A 166 -29.52 2.88 -34.94
C ALA A 166 -29.92 1.41 -35.15
N LEU A 167 -30.73 0.88 -34.21
CA LEU A 167 -31.35 -0.46 -34.20
C LEU A 167 -30.52 -1.61 -33.60
N SER A 168 -30.40 -1.65 -32.27
CA SER A 168 -30.88 -2.80 -31.49
C SER A 168 -30.92 -2.50 -29.98
N GLN A 169 -31.87 -1.65 -29.57
CA GLN A 169 -32.43 -1.74 -28.22
C GLN A 169 -33.52 -2.81 -28.24
N LYS A 170 -33.19 -4.06 -27.88
CA LYS A 170 -34.06 -5.06 -27.22
C LYS A 170 -33.48 -6.48 -27.34
N HIS A 171 -32.59 -6.87 -26.43
CA HIS A 171 -32.70 -8.15 -25.68
C HIS A 171 -31.54 -8.30 -24.68
N GLN A 172 -31.84 -9.00 -23.57
CA GLN A 172 -30.90 -9.58 -22.61
C GLN A 172 -30.37 -8.71 -21.45
N THR A 173 -31.32 -8.12 -20.73
CA THR A 173 -31.31 -8.07 -19.25
C THR A 173 -31.41 -9.50 -18.67
N LEU A 174 -30.28 -10.22 -18.53
CA LEU A 174 -30.06 -11.26 -17.48
C LEU A 174 -28.62 -11.84 -17.44
N GLN A 175 -27.72 -11.46 -18.36
CA GLN A 175 -26.35 -12.01 -18.44
C GLN A 175 -25.25 -11.10 -17.87
N ASN A 176 -25.58 -9.88 -17.42
CA ASN A 176 -24.58 -8.87 -17.03
C ASN A 176 -23.94 -9.11 -15.64
N SER A 177 -24.50 -9.97 -14.79
CA SER A 177 -23.94 -10.25 -13.46
C SER A 177 -22.81 -11.29 -13.47
N LEU A 178 -22.72 -12.15 -14.49
CA LEU A 178 -21.64 -13.13 -14.64
C LEU A 178 -20.45 -12.63 -15.49
N GLN A 179 -20.68 -11.65 -16.37
CA GLN A 179 -19.60 -11.04 -17.18
C GLN A 179 -18.76 -10.02 -16.39
N LEU A 180 -19.27 -9.45 -15.30
CA LEU A 180 -18.49 -8.54 -14.44
C LEU A 180 -17.35 -9.27 -13.71
N ILE A 181 -17.54 -10.54 -13.35
CA ILE A 181 -16.51 -11.36 -12.69
C ILE A 181 -15.46 -11.83 -13.71
N SER A 182 -15.86 -12.11 -14.96
CA SER A 182 -14.92 -12.48 -16.04
C SER A 182 -14.08 -11.32 -16.56
N ARG A 183 -14.45 -10.06 -16.28
CA ARG A 183 -13.72 -8.88 -16.76
C ARG A 183 -12.51 -8.52 -15.86
N CYS A 184 -12.52 -8.95 -14.60
CA CYS A 184 -11.39 -8.76 -13.68
C CYS A 184 -10.19 -9.65 -14.02
N ASP A 185 -10.41 -10.83 -14.62
CA ASP A 185 -9.32 -11.76 -14.93
C ASP A 185 -8.64 -11.47 -16.29
N LYS A 186 -9.32 -10.74 -17.18
CA LYS A 186 -8.79 -10.35 -18.50
C LYS A 186 -8.03 -9.03 -18.51
N GLY A 187 -8.28 -8.13 -17.55
CA GLY A 187 -7.68 -6.79 -17.52
C GLY A 187 -6.16 -6.77 -17.28
N VAL A 188 -5.62 -7.78 -16.60
CA VAL A 188 -4.19 -7.79 -16.23
C VAL A 188 -3.32 -8.48 -17.28
N ILE A 189 -3.88 -9.37 -18.11
CA ILE A 189 -3.09 -10.24 -19.02
C ILE A 189 -3.09 -9.74 -20.48
N GLU A 190 -4.06 -8.95 -20.92
CA GLU A 190 -4.03 -8.28 -22.24
C GLU A 190 -3.24 -6.94 -22.21
N MET A 191 -2.18 -6.83 -21.40
CA MET A 191 -1.40 -5.59 -21.29
C MET A 191 -0.26 -5.45 -22.31
N CYS A 192 -0.09 -6.41 -23.21
CA CYS A 192 0.72 -6.34 -24.43
C CYS A 192 0.41 -7.62 -25.21
N ASP A 193 -0.60 -7.60 -26.08
CA ASP A 193 -0.61 -8.58 -27.16
C ASP A 193 0.65 -8.30 -28.02
N PRO A 194 1.62 -9.21 -28.17
CA PRO A 194 2.86 -8.95 -28.92
C PRO A 194 2.63 -8.77 -30.43
N GLY A 195 1.38 -8.82 -30.89
CA GLY A 195 0.98 -8.89 -32.30
C GLY A 195 0.69 -7.57 -33.01
N GLU A 196 0.57 -6.44 -32.32
CA GLU A 196 0.40 -5.13 -32.97
C GLU A 196 1.59 -4.24 -32.62
N ALA A 197 2.21 -3.65 -33.65
CA ALA A 197 3.44 -2.88 -33.55
C ALA A 197 3.25 -1.57 -32.77
N SER A 198 3.10 -1.66 -31.44
CA SER A 198 3.14 -0.49 -30.58
C SER A 198 4.56 0.09 -30.59
N SER A 199 4.67 1.35 -31.01
CA SER A 199 5.93 2.10 -31.04
C SER A 199 6.67 1.97 -29.69
N ARG A 200 8.00 1.82 -29.74
CA ARG A 200 8.85 1.68 -28.52
C ARG A 200 8.63 2.81 -27.50
N GLY A 201 8.19 3.99 -27.95
CA GLY A 201 7.82 5.12 -27.11
C GLY A 201 6.52 4.90 -26.31
N GLN A 202 5.47 4.35 -26.93
CA GLN A 202 4.20 4.03 -26.26
C GLN A 202 4.40 3.00 -25.14
N GLN A 203 5.14 1.92 -25.41
CA GLN A 203 5.44 0.90 -24.39
C GLN A 203 6.20 1.49 -23.20
N ASN A 204 7.14 2.40 -23.44
CA ASN A 204 7.88 3.06 -22.38
C ASN A 204 6.98 3.96 -21.51
N VAL A 205 6.02 4.67 -22.10
CA VAL A 205 5.04 5.47 -21.35
C VAL A 205 4.17 4.57 -20.46
N CYS A 206 3.71 3.43 -20.98
CA CYS A 206 2.92 2.47 -20.20
C CYS A 206 3.74 1.94 -19.00
N ARG A 207 4.98 1.51 -19.24
CA ARG A 207 5.90 1.05 -18.20
C ARG A 207 6.13 2.14 -17.14
N ALA A 208 6.37 3.38 -17.57
CA ALA A 208 6.59 4.50 -16.66
C ALA A 208 5.36 4.79 -15.78
N LEU A 209 4.15 4.73 -16.34
CA LEU A 209 2.91 4.93 -15.60
C LEU A 209 2.68 3.81 -14.57
N CYS A 210 2.77 2.55 -14.98
CA CYS A 210 2.59 1.40 -14.09
C CYS A 210 3.62 1.38 -12.95
N LEU A 211 4.91 1.57 -13.28
CA LEU A 211 5.98 1.65 -12.29
C LEU A 211 5.84 2.89 -11.39
N GLY A 212 5.43 4.02 -11.96
CA GLY A 212 5.18 5.25 -11.22
C GLY A 212 4.13 5.06 -10.14
N VAL A 213 2.99 4.46 -10.49
CA VAL A 213 1.91 4.15 -9.53
C VAL A 213 2.41 3.21 -8.44
N ALA A 214 3.11 2.13 -8.81
CA ALA A 214 3.67 1.18 -7.84
C ALA A 214 4.63 1.85 -6.85
N TYR A 215 5.60 2.64 -7.32
CA TYR A 215 6.53 3.36 -6.44
C TYR A 215 5.84 4.42 -5.59
N SER A 216 4.88 5.15 -6.18
CA SER A 216 4.18 6.22 -5.49
C SER A 216 3.32 5.71 -4.32
N SER A 217 2.77 4.50 -4.41
CA SER A 217 2.05 3.88 -3.29
C SER A 217 2.97 3.71 -2.07
N ASN A 218 4.16 3.14 -2.27
CA ASN A 218 5.14 2.97 -1.20
C ASN A 218 5.61 4.31 -0.62
N ILE A 219 5.81 5.33 -1.47
CA ILE A 219 6.20 6.68 -1.01
C ILE A 219 5.07 7.32 -0.19
N GLY A 220 3.82 7.18 -0.64
CA GLY A 220 2.63 7.68 0.06
C GLY A 220 2.51 7.10 1.46
N GLY A 221 2.66 5.78 1.59
CA GLY A 221 2.53 5.06 2.86
C GLY A 221 3.58 5.40 3.92
N ILE A 222 4.69 6.06 3.56
CA ILE A 222 5.69 6.57 4.51
C ILE A 222 5.18 7.85 5.23
N SER A 223 4.30 8.62 4.58
CA SER A 223 3.90 9.96 5.03
C SER A 223 3.12 9.95 6.35
N THR A 224 2.33 8.92 6.60
CA THR A 224 1.41 8.81 7.73
C THR A 224 1.75 7.58 8.57
N LEU A 225 1.42 7.64 9.86
CA LEU A 225 1.59 6.51 10.78
C LEU A 225 0.83 5.25 10.30
N PRO A 226 -0.47 5.29 9.97
CA PRO A 226 -1.21 4.12 9.51
C PRO A 226 -0.90 3.66 8.08
N GLY A 227 -0.13 4.44 7.30
CA GLY A 227 0.10 4.13 5.88
C GLY A 227 0.80 2.80 5.66
N THR A 228 1.78 2.45 6.52
CA THR A 228 2.52 1.18 6.41
C THR A 228 2.76 0.52 7.76
N SER A 229 2.81 -0.81 7.78
CA SER A 229 3.05 -1.59 9.00
C SER A 229 4.39 -1.28 9.71
N PRO A 230 5.51 -0.97 9.04
CA PRO A 230 6.76 -0.63 9.73
C PRO A 230 6.67 0.65 10.56
N ASN A 231 5.95 1.67 10.06
CA ASN A 231 5.73 2.93 10.79
C ASN A 231 5.01 2.68 12.12
N LEU A 232 4.00 1.80 12.08
CA LEU A 232 3.19 1.41 13.22
C LEU A 232 4.00 0.61 14.25
N ILE A 233 4.80 -0.36 13.78
CA ILE A 233 5.70 -1.14 14.63
C ILE A 233 6.70 -0.21 15.32
N PHE A 234 7.31 0.71 14.56
CA PHE A 234 8.27 1.68 15.09
C PHE A 234 7.66 2.57 16.18
N SER A 235 6.48 3.15 15.91
CA SER A 235 5.78 4.01 16.87
C SER A 235 5.50 3.26 18.17
N GLN A 236 4.98 2.03 18.08
CA GLN A 236 4.69 1.22 19.26
C GLN A 236 5.96 0.84 20.03
N TYR A 237 7.04 0.49 19.33
CA TYR A 237 8.31 0.13 19.95
C TYR A 237 8.92 1.29 20.73
N ILE A 238 8.90 2.51 20.17
CA ILE A 238 9.37 3.71 20.89
C ILE A 238 8.53 3.97 22.14
N HIS A 239 7.20 3.85 22.07
CA HIS A 239 6.36 4.00 23.26
C HIS A 239 6.61 2.94 24.34
N GLN A 240 7.06 1.73 23.96
CA GLN A 240 7.43 0.70 24.94
C GLN A 240 8.75 1.01 25.65
N ILE A 241 9.73 1.58 24.94
CA ILE A 241 11.07 1.87 25.51
C ILE A 241 11.09 3.22 26.22
N TYR A 242 10.40 4.22 25.66
CA TYR A 242 10.36 5.59 26.14
C TYR A 242 8.89 6.00 26.38
N PRO A 243 8.25 5.52 27.47
CA PRO A 243 6.83 5.77 27.74
C PRO A 243 6.51 7.25 27.93
N ASP A 244 7.46 8.05 28.41
CA ASP A 244 7.29 9.49 28.61
C ASP A 244 7.55 10.33 27.35
N CYS A 245 7.94 9.70 26.23
CA CYS A 245 8.23 10.38 24.98
C CYS A 245 6.97 10.53 24.12
N ASN A 246 6.26 11.64 24.28
CA ASN A 246 5.12 12.01 23.42
C ASN A 246 5.53 12.64 22.08
N SER A 247 6.83 12.66 21.76
CA SER A 247 7.35 13.29 20.54
C SER A 247 6.85 12.62 19.26
N ILE A 248 6.51 11.33 19.31
CA ILE A 248 6.02 10.55 18.17
C ILE A 248 4.50 10.39 18.27
N ASN A 249 3.79 11.46 17.90
CA ASN A 249 2.34 11.40 17.67
C ASN A 249 2.05 11.49 16.16
N PHE A 250 0.80 11.22 15.77
CA PHE A 250 0.41 11.28 14.36
C PHE A 250 0.78 12.61 13.69
N GLY A 251 0.56 13.73 14.38
CA GLY A 251 0.79 15.07 13.83
C GLY A 251 2.28 15.37 13.57
N ASN A 252 3.14 15.07 14.54
CA ASN A 252 4.59 15.25 14.43
C ASN A 252 5.18 14.32 13.38
N TRP A 253 4.70 13.07 13.29
CA TRP A 253 5.09 12.14 12.23
C TRP A 253 4.74 12.69 10.86
N LEU A 254 3.49 13.15 10.68
CA LEU A 254 3.04 13.71 9.40
C LEU A 254 3.85 14.96 9.01
N LEU A 255 4.13 15.85 9.96
CA LEU A 255 4.94 17.05 9.72
C LEU A 255 6.38 16.72 9.30
N LEU A 256 6.95 15.64 9.83
CA LEU A 256 8.29 15.19 9.47
C LEU A 256 8.30 14.45 8.13
N CYS A 257 7.40 13.50 7.93
CA CYS A 257 7.44 12.55 6.83
C CYS A 257 6.78 13.07 5.54
N LEU A 258 5.77 13.94 5.63
CA LEU A 258 5.09 14.47 4.44
C LEU A 258 6.01 15.30 3.53
N PRO A 259 6.87 16.22 4.02
CA PRO A 259 7.79 16.93 3.15
C PRO A 259 8.81 15.99 2.49
N ILE A 260 9.27 14.97 3.22
CA ILE A 260 10.20 13.96 2.73
C ILE A 260 9.54 13.12 1.64
N SER A 261 8.29 12.67 1.84
CA SER A 261 7.58 11.87 0.85
C SER A 261 7.24 12.67 -0.41
N VAL A 262 6.88 13.95 -0.29
CA VAL A 262 6.70 14.85 -1.45
C VAL A 262 8.00 15.00 -2.23
N LEU A 263 9.13 15.21 -1.54
CA LEU A 263 10.43 15.29 -2.19
C LEU A 263 10.79 13.97 -2.90
N MET A 264 10.61 12.83 -2.23
CA MET A 264 10.84 11.51 -2.82
C MET A 264 9.93 11.24 -4.01
N LEU A 265 8.67 11.65 -3.96
CA LEU A 265 7.71 11.53 -5.05
C LEU A 265 8.20 12.31 -6.27
N LEU A 266 8.63 13.57 -6.09
CA LEU A 266 9.17 14.39 -7.17
C LEU A 266 10.47 13.83 -7.74
N LEU A 267 11.38 13.32 -6.90
CA LEU A 267 12.62 12.69 -7.35
C LEU A 267 12.34 11.39 -8.13
N SER A 268 11.41 10.56 -7.65
CA SER A 268 11.01 9.33 -8.34
C SER A 268 10.33 9.61 -9.68
N TRP A 269 9.50 10.66 -9.74
CA TRP A 269 8.88 11.13 -10.98
C TRP A 269 9.92 11.60 -11.99
N LEU A 270 10.89 12.43 -11.58
CA LEU A 270 11.99 12.90 -12.43
C LEU A 270 12.83 11.73 -12.94
N TRP A 271 13.14 10.77 -12.06
CA TRP A 271 13.91 9.58 -12.41
C TRP A 271 13.20 8.69 -13.43
N LEU A 272 11.92 8.36 -13.22
CA LEU A 272 11.14 7.55 -14.15
C LEU A 272 10.90 8.26 -15.48
N TYR A 273 10.70 9.58 -15.45
CA TYR A 273 10.59 10.40 -16.65
C TYR A 273 11.87 10.30 -17.48
N TRP A 274 13.03 10.50 -16.84
CA TRP A 274 14.33 10.43 -17.48
C TRP A 274 14.64 9.04 -18.06
N LEU A 275 14.27 7.98 -17.34
CA LEU A 275 14.56 6.59 -17.72
C LEU A 275 13.72 6.10 -18.92
N PHE A 276 12.44 6.45 -18.97
CA PHE A 276 11.50 5.86 -19.94
C PHE A 276 11.04 6.82 -21.04
N ILE A 277 10.78 8.10 -20.72
CA ILE A 277 10.15 9.05 -21.66
C ILE A 277 11.22 9.87 -22.40
N GLY A 278 12.28 10.29 -21.73
CA GLY A 278 13.43 10.93 -22.37
C GLY A 278 14.14 11.98 -21.51
N SER A 279 15.22 12.54 -22.04
CA SER A 279 16.07 13.55 -21.37
C SER A 279 15.65 15.00 -21.64
N ASP A 280 14.65 15.22 -22.50
CA ASP A 280 14.18 16.55 -22.89
C ASP A 280 13.19 17.15 -21.87
N PHE A 281 13.72 17.72 -20.79
CA PHE A 281 12.93 18.49 -19.80
C PHE A 281 12.33 19.81 -20.33
N ARG A 282 12.47 20.09 -21.64
CA ARG A 282 11.91 21.29 -22.30
C ARG A 282 10.39 21.41 -22.13
N PHE A 283 9.69 20.31 -21.83
CA PHE A 283 8.25 20.33 -21.54
C PHE A 283 7.88 21.11 -20.26
N LEU A 284 8.80 21.30 -19.30
CA LEU A 284 8.55 22.13 -18.12
C LEU A 284 8.44 23.62 -18.44
N TRP A 285 9.04 24.07 -19.55
CA TRP A 285 9.07 25.48 -19.97
C TRP A 285 8.29 25.79 -21.25
N ARG A 286 7.86 24.78 -22.02
CA ARG A 286 7.04 24.98 -23.23
C ARG A 286 5.56 24.75 -22.94
N CYS A 287 4.77 25.83 -23.03
CA CYS A 287 3.35 25.73 -23.35
C CYS A 287 3.22 25.34 -24.83
N ASP A 288 3.32 24.05 -25.13
CA ASP A 288 3.27 23.57 -26.52
C ASP A 288 1.85 23.69 -27.07
N GLY A 289 1.67 24.57 -28.07
CA GLY A 289 0.39 24.83 -28.71
C GLY A 289 -0.05 23.75 -29.70
N ASP A 290 0.88 22.90 -30.14
CA ASP A 290 0.70 22.01 -31.30
C ASP A 290 0.18 20.60 -30.94
N LYS A 291 0.28 20.19 -29.68
CA LYS A 291 -0.25 18.90 -29.18
C LYS A 291 -1.65 19.00 -28.57
N LYS A 292 -2.36 20.10 -28.83
CA LYS A 292 -3.67 20.40 -28.21
C LYS A 292 -4.68 19.29 -28.41
N ASP A 293 -4.73 18.64 -29.57
CA ASP A 293 -5.77 17.66 -29.86
C ASP A 293 -5.58 16.32 -29.15
N LYS A 294 -4.34 15.81 -29.05
CA LYS A 294 -4.01 14.61 -28.26
C LYS A 294 -4.34 14.80 -26.78
N HIS A 295 -3.87 15.91 -26.20
CA HIS A 295 -4.15 16.25 -24.81
C HIS A 295 -5.65 16.44 -24.58
N ARG A 296 -6.39 17.02 -25.53
CA ARG A 296 -7.84 17.24 -25.41
C ARG A 296 -8.67 15.96 -25.52
N ARG A 297 -8.14 14.88 -26.11
CA ARG A 297 -8.80 13.55 -26.11
C ARG A 297 -8.62 12.85 -24.76
N ALA A 298 -7.39 12.74 -24.27
CA ALA A 298 -7.14 12.13 -22.96
C ALA A 298 -7.79 12.93 -21.80
N ALA A 299 -7.83 14.27 -21.87
CA ALA A 299 -8.60 15.07 -20.91
C ALA A 299 -10.10 14.81 -21.01
N ARG A 300 -10.64 14.58 -22.23
CA ARG A 300 -12.07 14.27 -22.39
C ARG A 300 -12.43 12.95 -21.71
N VAL A 301 -11.58 11.93 -21.81
CA VAL A 301 -11.81 10.63 -21.16
C VAL A 301 -11.80 10.80 -19.63
N ILE A 302 -10.80 11.48 -19.08
CA ILE A 302 -10.72 11.74 -17.63
C ILE A 302 -11.91 12.59 -17.15
N GLN A 303 -12.31 13.59 -17.94
CA GLN A 303 -13.46 14.44 -17.63
C GLN A 303 -14.78 13.69 -17.76
N GLN A 304 -14.92 12.78 -18.72
CA GLN A 304 -16.09 11.90 -18.86
C GLN A 304 -16.18 10.96 -17.66
N GLU A 305 -15.06 10.37 -17.24
CA GLU A 305 -14.98 9.55 -16.02
C GLU A 305 -15.29 10.35 -14.75
N TYR A 306 -14.87 11.62 -14.67
CA TYR A 306 -15.23 12.47 -13.55
C TYR A 306 -16.72 12.85 -13.58
N ASN A 307 -17.25 13.18 -14.75
CA ASN A 307 -18.65 13.56 -14.93
C ASN A 307 -19.60 12.36 -14.72
N SER A 308 -19.15 11.14 -15.01
CA SER A 308 -19.94 9.91 -14.79
C SER A 308 -20.20 9.64 -13.31
N LEU A 309 -19.36 10.16 -12.40
CA LEU A 309 -19.58 10.09 -10.95
C LEU A 309 -20.77 10.92 -10.46
N GLY A 310 -21.24 11.90 -11.24
CA GLY A 310 -22.33 12.78 -10.84
C GLY A 310 -21.98 13.72 -9.66
N PRO A 311 -22.99 14.43 -9.10
CA PRO A 311 -22.80 15.30 -7.94
C PRO A 311 -22.38 14.49 -6.70
N MET A 312 -21.69 15.14 -5.75
CA MET A 312 -21.31 14.50 -4.49
C MET A 312 -22.54 14.01 -3.74
N SER A 313 -22.56 12.72 -3.46
CA SER A 313 -23.59 12.11 -2.63
C SER A 313 -23.51 12.63 -1.19
N PRO A 314 -24.62 12.69 -0.43
CA PRO A 314 -24.59 13.12 0.96
C PRO A 314 -23.67 12.26 1.82
N GLN A 315 -23.51 10.97 1.47
CA GLN A 315 -22.63 10.05 2.17
C GLN A 315 -21.16 10.38 1.93
N GLU A 316 -20.76 10.68 0.69
CA GLU A 316 -19.41 11.18 0.38
C GLU A 316 -19.07 12.43 1.20
N ILE A 317 -20.02 13.35 1.36
CA ILE A 317 -19.83 14.58 2.13
C ILE A 317 -19.61 14.26 3.61
N VAL A 318 -20.44 13.39 4.20
CA VAL A 318 -20.30 12.98 5.61
C VAL A 318 -18.95 12.29 5.83
N THR A 319 -18.56 11.36 4.96
CA THR A 319 -17.26 10.68 5.02
C THR A 319 -16.12 11.68 4.90
N MET A 320 -16.21 12.67 3.98
CA MET A 320 -15.21 13.73 3.84
C MET A 320 -15.11 14.60 5.11
N VAL A 321 -16.24 14.96 5.72
CA VAL A 321 -16.27 15.74 6.97
C VAL A 321 -15.62 14.95 8.10
N LEU A 322 -15.95 13.67 8.25
CA LEU A 322 -15.36 12.80 9.28
C LEU A 322 -13.86 12.57 9.05
N PHE A 323 -13.44 12.44 7.79
CA PHE A 323 -12.03 12.35 7.41
C PHE A 323 -11.25 13.62 7.80
N VAL A 324 -11.78 14.80 7.45
CA VAL A 324 -11.17 16.09 7.82
C VAL A 324 -11.18 16.26 9.33
N LEU A 325 -12.26 15.89 10.01
CA LEU A 325 -12.38 15.94 11.46
C LEU A 325 -11.32 15.06 12.14
N LEU A 326 -11.12 13.81 11.68
CA LEU A 326 -10.09 12.93 12.20
C LEU A 326 -8.70 13.55 12.03
N ALA A 327 -8.37 14.03 10.83
CA ALA A 327 -7.08 14.65 10.56
C ALA A 327 -6.84 15.90 11.43
N LEU A 328 -7.86 16.74 11.61
CA LEU A 328 -7.78 17.92 12.48
C LEU A 328 -7.60 17.52 13.94
N LEU A 329 -8.36 16.55 14.45
CA LEU A 329 -8.24 16.08 15.83
C LEU A 329 -6.83 15.52 16.10
N TRP A 330 -6.24 14.77 15.17
CA TRP A 330 -4.86 14.31 15.34
C TRP A 330 -3.85 15.45 15.28
N LEU A 331 -3.94 16.35 14.30
CA LEU A 331 -3.01 17.48 14.16
C LEU A 331 -3.05 18.46 15.33
N THR A 332 -4.23 18.64 15.94
CA THR A 332 -4.43 19.60 17.02
C THR A 332 -4.33 18.98 18.42
N ARG A 333 -4.07 17.66 18.54
CA ARG A 333 -3.97 16.94 19.82
C ARG A 333 -2.83 17.48 20.68
N GLU A 334 -1.60 17.34 20.18
CA GLU A 334 -0.35 17.78 20.81
C GLU A 334 0.61 18.30 19.73
N PRO A 335 0.33 19.47 19.11
CA PRO A 335 1.11 19.98 17.99
C PRO A 335 2.54 20.41 18.35
N GLY A 336 2.90 20.45 19.64
CA GLY A 336 4.24 20.78 20.14
C GLY A 336 4.58 22.28 20.16
N PHE A 337 4.00 23.09 19.27
CA PHE A 337 4.22 24.55 19.23
C PHE A 337 3.15 25.36 19.99
N ILE A 338 1.95 24.82 20.17
CA ILE A 338 0.84 25.38 20.95
C ILE A 338 0.28 24.27 21.84
N ALA A 339 -0.31 24.65 22.97
CA ALA A 339 -1.08 23.73 23.80
C ALA A 339 -2.26 23.17 22.99
N GLY A 340 -2.17 21.89 22.61
CA GLY A 340 -3.22 21.22 21.84
C GLY A 340 -4.45 20.92 22.69
N TRP A 341 -5.52 20.43 22.07
CA TRP A 341 -6.78 20.17 22.80
C TRP A 341 -6.64 19.11 23.89
N ALA A 342 -5.60 18.27 23.86
CA ALA A 342 -5.30 17.33 24.96
C ALA A 342 -5.05 18.06 26.29
N SER A 343 -4.52 19.29 26.26
CA SER A 343 -4.29 20.13 27.44
C SER A 343 -5.55 20.69 28.08
N LEU A 344 -6.71 20.62 27.40
CA LEU A 344 -8.00 21.03 27.95
C LEU A 344 -8.51 20.08 29.03
N PHE A 345 -7.98 18.85 29.06
CA PHE A 345 -8.32 17.87 30.08
C PHE A 345 -7.38 18.02 31.29
N PRO A 346 -7.88 17.87 32.53
CA PRO A 346 -7.05 17.92 33.73
C PRO A 346 -5.86 16.95 33.66
N GLU A 347 -4.74 17.25 34.34
CA GLU A 347 -3.56 16.37 34.40
C GLU A 347 -3.88 14.95 34.90
N ILE A 348 -4.99 14.75 35.64
CA ILE A 348 -5.48 13.42 36.03
C ILE A 348 -5.78 12.53 34.79
N TYR A 349 -6.07 13.15 33.64
CA TYR A 349 -6.29 12.48 32.35
C TYR A 349 -5.07 12.54 31.42
N SER A 350 -3.89 13.00 31.88
CA SER A 350 -2.67 12.98 31.08
C SER A 350 -2.27 11.53 30.79
N GLY A 351 -2.25 11.15 29.51
CA GLY A 351 -1.97 9.78 29.07
C GLY A 351 -3.21 8.93 28.72
N PHE A 352 -4.43 9.42 28.99
CA PHE A 352 -5.67 8.71 28.61
C PHE A 352 -6.19 9.09 27.21
N THR A 353 -5.73 10.21 26.66
CA THR A 353 -6.04 10.64 25.30
C THR A 353 -4.95 10.16 24.36
N SER A 354 -5.22 9.13 23.55
CA SER A 354 -4.30 8.60 22.52
C SER A 354 -4.84 8.84 21.10
N ASP A 355 -3.97 8.78 20.09
CA ASP A 355 -4.39 8.86 18.68
C ASP A 355 -5.40 7.75 18.33
N SER A 356 -5.26 6.60 19.00
CA SER A 356 -6.13 5.43 18.90
C SER A 356 -7.54 5.71 19.40
N THR A 357 -7.70 6.44 20.51
CA THR A 357 -9.04 6.81 21.03
C THR A 357 -9.81 7.71 20.07
N VAL A 358 -9.13 8.66 19.42
CA VAL A 358 -9.74 9.56 18.42
C VAL A 358 -10.18 8.77 17.18
N ALA A 359 -9.32 7.88 16.68
CA ALA A 359 -9.62 7.04 15.53
C ALA A 359 -10.82 6.12 15.81
N LEU A 360 -10.84 5.49 17.00
CA LEU A 360 -11.93 4.60 17.39
C LEU A 360 -13.25 5.36 17.54
N LEU A 361 -13.24 6.59 18.07
CA LEU A 361 -14.44 7.43 18.15
C LEU A 361 -15.00 7.73 16.75
N VAL A 362 -14.17 8.14 15.80
CA VAL A 362 -14.60 8.39 14.42
C VAL A 362 -15.08 7.11 13.74
N GLY A 363 -14.38 5.99 13.95
CA GLY A 363 -14.81 4.67 13.47
C GLY A 363 -16.20 4.28 13.99
N LEU A 364 -16.45 4.47 15.29
CA LEU A 364 -17.75 4.21 15.90
C LEU A 364 -18.85 5.10 15.32
N LEU A 365 -18.55 6.39 15.09
CA LEU A 365 -19.51 7.32 14.46
C LEU A 365 -19.93 6.85 13.06
N LEU A 366 -19.05 6.21 12.28
CA LEU A 366 -19.40 5.65 10.97
C LEU A 366 -20.42 4.49 11.04
N PHE A 367 -20.47 3.76 12.17
CA PHE A 367 -21.51 2.75 12.43
C PHE A 367 -22.83 3.36 12.94
N ILE A 368 -22.78 4.55 13.54
CA ILE A 368 -23.94 5.23 14.14
C ILE A 368 -24.64 6.19 13.15
N ILE A 369 -23.90 6.82 12.25
CA ILE A 369 -24.47 7.80 11.32
C ILE A 369 -25.21 7.05 10.19
N PRO A 370 -26.52 7.34 9.98
CA PRO A 370 -27.28 6.70 8.91
C PRO A 370 -26.84 7.20 7.54
N ALA A 371 -26.69 6.27 6.60
CA ALA A 371 -26.35 6.55 5.20
C ALA A 371 -27.48 7.24 4.43
N ASN A 372 -28.74 6.90 4.74
CA ASN A 372 -29.91 7.41 4.04
C ASN A 372 -30.87 8.13 4.99
N ARG A 373 -31.69 9.03 4.44
CA ARG A 373 -32.78 9.65 5.22
C ARG A 373 -33.71 8.55 5.76
N PRO A 374 -34.26 8.71 6.97
CA PRO A 374 -35.02 7.67 7.65
C PRO A 374 -36.39 7.51 6.97
N THR A 375 -36.46 6.73 5.89
CA THR A 375 -37.74 6.46 5.21
C THR A 375 -38.15 5.00 5.26
N HIS A 376 -37.25 4.00 5.15
CA HIS A 376 -37.71 2.60 5.24
C HIS A 376 -36.77 1.55 5.86
N LYS A 377 -35.44 1.73 5.89
CA LYS A 377 -34.50 0.86 6.64
C LYS A 377 -33.31 1.66 7.13
N TYR A 378 -32.91 1.47 8.39
CA TYR A 378 -31.67 2.02 8.92
C TYR A 378 -30.49 1.28 8.29
N GLU A 379 -29.68 2.01 7.54
CA GLU A 379 -28.41 1.54 7.00
C GLU A 379 -27.35 2.51 7.50
N SER A 380 -26.34 2.01 8.20
CA SER A 380 -25.21 2.82 8.68
C SER A 380 -24.26 3.15 7.53
N LEU A 381 -23.38 4.14 7.73
CA LEU A 381 -22.40 4.53 6.72
C LEU A 381 -21.50 3.36 6.30
N ILE A 382 -21.15 2.49 7.25
CA ILE A 382 -20.44 1.22 7.05
C ILE A 382 -21.13 0.10 7.84
N SER A 383 -21.07 -1.12 7.31
CA SER A 383 -21.54 -2.34 7.98
C SER A 383 -20.36 -3.15 8.55
N TRP A 384 -20.67 -4.08 9.46
CA TRP A 384 -19.64 -4.94 10.05
C TRP A 384 -18.98 -5.84 9.01
N GLU A 385 -19.76 -6.35 8.05
CA GLU A 385 -19.26 -7.21 6.97
C GLU A 385 -18.27 -6.46 6.08
N GLU A 386 -18.58 -5.21 5.72
CA GLU A 386 -17.69 -4.35 4.94
C GLU A 386 -16.39 -4.05 5.69
N PHE A 387 -16.48 -3.66 6.97
CA PHE A 387 -15.30 -3.44 7.81
C PHE A 387 -14.44 -4.71 7.92
N GLN A 388 -15.06 -5.86 8.18
CA GLN A 388 -14.37 -7.13 8.31
C GLN A 388 -13.65 -7.51 7.00
N SER A 389 -14.24 -7.20 5.85
CA SER A 389 -13.66 -7.48 4.53
C SER A 389 -12.45 -6.61 4.20
N CYS A 390 -12.42 -5.36 4.67
CA CYS A 390 -11.30 -4.43 4.46
C CYS A 390 -10.20 -4.59 5.52
N MET A 391 -10.50 -5.22 6.67
CA MET A 391 -9.57 -5.32 7.79
C MET A 391 -8.37 -6.22 7.44
N PRO A 392 -7.12 -5.71 7.51
CA PRO A 392 -5.94 -6.51 7.21
C PRO A 392 -5.53 -7.36 8.42
N TRP A 393 -6.28 -8.44 8.68
CA TRP A 393 -6.02 -9.35 9.80
C TRP A 393 -4.60 -9.95 9.80
N GLU A 394 -4.01 -10.11 8.61
CA GLU A 394 -2.63 -10.55 8.49
C GLU A 394 -1.65 -9.57 9.12
N VAL A 395 -1.83 -8.26 8.88
CA VAL A 395 -0.99 -7.21 9.45
C VAL A 395 -1.19 -7.11 10.96
N VAL A 396 -2.44 -7.24 11.43
CA VAL A 396 -2.77 -7.29 12.87
C VAL A 396 -1.95 -8.36 13.58
N LEU A 397 -2.03 -9.60 13.09
CA LEU A 397 -1.33 -10.73 13.71
C LEU A 397 0.19 -10.64 13.53
N LEU A 398 0.65 -10.17 12.37
CA LEU A 398 2.07 -9.97 12.07
C LEU A 398 2.73 -9.01 13.04
N VAL A 399 2.11 -7.86 13.27
CA VAL A 399 2.59 -6.82 14.18
C VAL A 399 2.59 -7.35 15.63
N GLY A 400 1.53 -8.05 16.04
CA GLY A 400 1.45 -8.71 17.34
C GLY A 400 2.58 -9.73 17.58
N GLY A 401 2.90 -10.54 16.57
CA GLY A 401 4.03 -11.47 16.60
C GLY A 401 5.39 -10.77 16.71
N GLY A 402 5.56 -9.63 16.02
CA GLY A 402 6.74 -8.77 16.13
C GLY A 402 6.93 -8.24 17.56
N PHE A 403 5.86 -7.77 18.21
CA PHE A 403 5.92 -7.32 19.61
C PHE A 403 6.19 -8.46 20.58
N ALA A 404 5.60 -9.63 20.34
CA ALA A 404 5.90 -10.82 21.12
C ALA A 404 7.40 -11.13 21.03
N LEU A 405 7.98 -11.18 19.83
CA LEU A 405 9.41 -11.40 19.62
C LEU A 405 10.25 -10.34 20.33
N ALA A 406 9.95 -9.06 20.16
CA ALA A 406 10.67 -7.98 20.82
C ALA A 406 10.70 -8.17 22.35
N GLU A 407 9.54 -8.43 22.96
CA GLU A 407 9.45 -8.65 24.40
C GLU A 407 10.15 -9.95 24.84
N GLY A 408 10.03 -11.03 24.07
CA GLY A 408 10.72 -12.30 24.33
C GLY A 408 12.24 -12.14 24.31
N THR A 409 12.78 -11.35 23.38
CA THR A 409 14.22 -11.05 23.32
C THR A 409 14.70 -10.15 24.46
N ARG A 410 13.80 -9.32 25.00
CA ARG A 410 14.07 -8.49 26.18
C ARG A 410 14.09 -9.35 27.45
N VAL A 411 13.04 -10.12 27.69
CA VAL A 411 12.86 -10.95 28.89
C VAL A 411 13.88 -12.09 28.97
N SER A 412 14.23 -12.71 27.82
CA SER A 412 15.27 -13.75 27.77
C SER A 412 16.69 -13.24 28.05
N GLY A 413 16.93 -11.93 27.99
CA GLY A 413 18.26 -11.34 28.07
C GLY A 413 19.06 -11.40 26.77
N LEU A 414 18.48 -11.95 25.68
CA LEU A 414 19.15 -12.04 24.38
C LEU A 414 19.52 -10.65 23.82
N SER A 415 18.62 -9.68 23.93
CA SER A 415 18.87 -8.28 23.53
C SER A 415 20.07 -7.68 24.26
N SER A 416 20.20 -7.91 25.57
CA SER A 416 21.33 -7.44 26.37
C SER A 416 22.66 -8.10 25.96
N TRP A 417 22.61 -9.40 25.64
CA TRP A 417 23.78 -10.14 25.14
C TRP A 417 24.23 -9.65 23.77
N MET A 418 23.29 -9.42 22.84
CA MET A 418 23.59 -8.84 21.52
C MET A 418 24.13 -7.42 21.64
N ALA A 419 23.56 -6.60 22.54
CA ALA A 419 24.03 -5.24 22.77
C ALA A 419 25.50 -5.20 23.23
N GLN A 420 25.92 -6.13 24.09
CA GLN A 420 27.32 -6.26 24.52
C GLN A 420 28.29 -6.53 23.37
N LEU A 421 27.87 -7.32 22.37
CA LEU A 421 28.67 -7.59 21.16
C LEU A 421 28.79 -6.36 20.25
N LEU A 422 27.82 -5.45 20.31
CA LEU A 422 27.78 -4.23 19.52
C LEU A 422 28.43 -3.02 20.22
N VAL A 423 28.82 -3.14 21.50
CA VAL A 423 29.52 -2.07 22.25
C VAL A 423 30.73 -1.50 21.49
N PRO A 424 31.59 -2.31 20.82
CA PRO A 424 32.72 -1.77 20.05
C PRO A 424 32.32 -0.87 18.87
N LEU A 425 31.07 -0.93 18.40
CA LEU A 425 30.53 -0.05 17.36
C LEU A 425 30.00 1.28 17.94
N GLY A 426 29.90 1.41 19.28
CA GLY A 426 29.35 2.57 19.97
C GLY A 426 30.21 3.85 19.87
N ASP A 427 31.48 3.72 19.47
CA ASP A 427 32.38 4.85 19.26
C ASP A 427 32.19 5.53 17.88
N LEU A 428 31.33 4.99 17.02
CA LEU A 428 31.06 5.57 15.70
C LEU A 428 30.20 6.83 15.80
N PRO A 429 30.42 7.84 14.94
CA PRO A 429 29.55 9.01 14.87
C PRO A 429 28.13 8.60 14.45
N VAL A 430 27.12 9.28 15.00
CA VAL A 430 25.69 8.96 14.78
C VAL A 430 25.32 8.86 13.29
N LEU A 431 25.91 9.72 12.43
CA LEU A 431 25.66 9.65 11.00
C LEU A 431 26.17 8.34 10.37
N ALA A 432 27.32 7.84 10.80
CA ALA A 432 27.87 6.58 10.32
C ALA A 432 27.01 5.39 10.77
N THR A 433 26.54 5.39 12.01
CA THR A 433 25.64 4.34 12.50
C THR A 433 24.33 4.32 11.72
N VAL A 434 23.73 5.49 11.45
CA VAL A 434 22.51 5.61 10.63
C VAL A 434 22.75 5.08 9.22
N LEU A 435 23.85 5.48 8.57
CA LEU A 435 24.16 5.01 7.21
C LEU A 435 24.37 3.50 7.16
N ILE A 436 25.11 2.92 8.10
CA ILE A 436 25.33 1.48 8.18
C ILE A 436 24.01 0.75 8.37
N THR A 437 23.15 1.22 9.28
CA THR A 437 21.82 0.63 9.49
C THR A 437 20.96 0.73 8.23
N CYS A 438 20.93 1.89 7.55
CA CYS A 438 20.22 2.04 6.29
C CYS A 438 20.70 1.06 5.22
N VAL A 439 22.02 0.87 5.07
CA VAL A 439 22.60 -0.09 4.12
C VAL A 439 22.22 -1.52 4.47
N ILE A 440 22.29 -1.90 5.76
CA ILE A 440 21.90 -3.25 6.21
C ILE A 440 20.42 -3.50 5.94
N VAL A 441 19.54 -2.57 6.30
CA VAL A 441 18.09 -2.72 6.09
C VAL A 441 17.75 -2.78 4.60
N THR A 442 18.40 -1.95 3.78
CA THR A 442 18.17 -1.94 2.32
C THR A 442 18.65 -3.23 1.66
N THR A 443 19.83 -3.74 2.05
CA THR A 443 20.36 -4.99 1.49
C THR A 443 19.55 -6.20 1.94
N ALA A 444 19.10 -6.24 3.20
CA ALA A 444 18.20 -7.27 3.69
C ALA A 444 16.85 -7.25 2.93
N GLY A 445 16.25 -6.07 2.75
CA GLY A 445 15.00 -5.93 1.99
C GLY A 445 15.13 -6.37 0.53
N LEU A 446 16.24 -6.00 -0.13
CA LEU A 446 16.55 -6.49 -1.47
C LEU A 446 16.66 -8.02 -1.50
N GLY A 447 17.35 -8.61 -0.52
CA GLY A 447 17.50 -10.06 -0.40
C GLY A 447 16.16 -10.77 -0.28
N LEU A 448 15.26 -10.28 0.59
CA LEU A 448 13.91 -10.83 0.75
C LEU A 448 13.09 -10.73 -0.54
N ASN A 449 13.14 -9.59 -1.22
CA ASN A 449 12.44 -9.41 -2.50
C ASN A 449 12.96 -10.36 -3.59
N VAL A 450 14.27 -10.58 -3.65
CA VAL A 450 14.88 -11.54 -4.59
C VAL A 450 14.47 -12.97 -4.26
N ILE A 451 14.47 -13.35 -2.98
CA ILE A 451 14.00 -14.68 -2.55
C ILE A 451 12.53 -14.88 -2.95
N GLY A 452 11.66 -13.88 -2.69
CA GLY A 452 10.26 -13.93 -3.09
C GLY A 452 10.08 -14.06 -4.61
N LEU A 453 10.82 -13.27 -5.40
CA LEU A 453 10.79 -13.35 -6.86
C LEU A 453 11.22 -14.74 -7.36
N LEU A 454 12.30 -15.30 -6.81
CA LEU A 454 12.79 -16.62 -7.17
C LEU A 454 11.78 -17.71 -6.77
N ALA A 455 11.14 -17.59 -5.61
CA ALA A 455 10.10 -18.52 -5.16
C ALA A 455 8.90 -18.52 -6.10
N VAL A 456 8.41 -17.34 -6.50
CA VAL A 456 7.31 -17.20 -7.49
C VAL A 456 7.73 -17.76 -8.84
N LEU A 457 8.91 -17.40 -9.36
CA LEU A 457 9.40 -17.88 -10.65
C LEU A 457 9.56 -19.40 -10.65
N LEU A 458 10.08 -19.97 -9.56
CA LEU A 458 10.19 -21.41 -9.38
C LEU A 458 8.79 -22.05 -9.39
N ALA A 459 7.85 -21.57 -8.57
CA ALA A 459 6.49 -22.10 -8.52
C ALA A 459 5.79 -22.06 -9.88
N VAL A 460 5.95 -20.96 -10.63
CA VAL A 460 5.40 -20.83 -11.98
C VAL A 460 6.03 -21.87 -12.92
N THR A 461 7.35 -21.93 -12.97
CA THR A 461 8.07 -22.81 -13.92
C THR A 461 7.94 -24.30 -13.59
N THR A 462 7.85 -24.68 -12.32
CA THR A 462 7.80 -26.09 -11.91
C THR A 462 6.41 -26.65 -11.93
N TRP A 463 5.42 -25.92 -11.43
CA TRP A 463 4.08 -26.48 -11.17
C TRP A 463 3.00 -25.75 -11.97
N ALA A 464 3.00 -24.42 -12.05
CA ALA A 464 1.92 -23.71 -12.74
C ALA A 464 1.93 -23.98 -14.25
N VAL A 465 3.09 -23.90 -14.90
CA VAL A 465 3.21 -24.10 -16.35
C VAL A 465 2.81 -25.53 -16.77
N PRO A 466 3.25 -26.61 -16.09
CA PRO A 466 2.77 -27.96 -16.38
C PRO A 466 1.31 -28.21 -16.00
N LEU A 467 0.82 -27.65 -14.88
CA LEU A 467 -0.55 -27.88 -14.40
C LEU A 467 -1.60 -27.22 -15.29
N PHE A 468 -1.29 -26.03 -15.83
CA PHE A 468 -2.18 -25.25 -16.69
C PHE A 468 -1.84 -25.36 -18.18
N SER A 469 -0.89 -26.22 -18.56
CA SER A 469 -0.44 -26.40 -19.95
C SER A 469 -0.09 -25.08 -20.66
N LEU A 470 0.50 -24.13 -19.94
CA LEU A 470 0.84 -22.79 -20.45
C LEU A 470 1.96 -22.81 -21.52
N HIS A 471 2.45 -23.99 -21.90
CA HIS A 471 3.37 -24.18 -23.02
C HIS A 471 2.72 -23.98 -24.39
N THR A 472 1.40 -24.14 -24.48
CA THR A 472 0.63 -23.99 -25.72
C THR A 472 -0.41 -22.91 -25.55
N PHE A 473 -0.43 -21.95 -26.47
CA PHE A 473 -1.47 -20.93 -26.52
C PHE A 473 -2.85 -21.64 -26.66
N PRO A 474 -3.85 -21.29 -25.84
CA PRO A 474 -5.12 -21.99 -25.84
C PRO A 474 -5.84 -21.90 -27.19
N ASP A 475 -6.43 -23.00 -27.66
CA ASP A 475 -7.11 -23.09 -28.97
C ASP A 475 -8.31 -22.15 -29.13
N TRP A 476 -8.88 -21.67 -28.01
CA TRP A 476 -9.97 -20.69 -27.98
C TRP A 476 -9.48 -19.24 -27.97
N GLY A 477 -8.19 -19.02 -27.77
CA GLY A 477 -7.58 -17.70 -27.88
C GLY A 477 -7.40 -17.32 -29.35
N PRO A 478 -7.47 -16.02 -29.69
CA PRO A 478 -7.19 -15.58 -31.06
C PRO A 478 -5.76 -15.96 -31.43
N LEU A 479 -5.59 -16.82 -32.44
CA LEU A 479 -4.27 -17.17 -32.96
C LEU A 479 -3.61 -15.88 -33.50
N PRO A 480 -2.36 -15.56 -33.11
CA PRO A 480 -1.63 -14.48 -33.74
C PRO A 480 -1.53 -14.79 -35.24
N THR A 481 -2.05 -13.89 -36.07
CA THR A 481 -2.10 -14.06 -37.53
C THR A 481 -0.71 -14.40 -38.06
N PRO A 482 -0.56 -15.41 -38.95
CA PRO A 482 0.75 -15.77 -39.47
C PRO A 482 1.34 -14.57 -40.23
N VAL A 483 2.46 -14.06 -39.71
CA VAL A 483 3.31 -13.09 -40.40
C VAL A 483 3.66 -13.70 -41.75
N VAL A 484 3.10 -13.13 -42.82
CA VAL A 484 3.51 -13.45 -44.18
C VAL A 484 4.99 -13.11 -44.26
N ASN A 485 5.83 -14.14 -44.42
CA ASN A 485 7.25 -14.00 -44.71
C ASN A 485 7.43 -13.16 -45.98
N SER A 486 7.59 -11.85 -45.81
CA SER A 486 8.04 -10.93 -46.85
C SER A 486 9.55 -10.70 -46.70
N THR A 487 10.33 -11.76 -46.87
CA THR A 487 11.74 -11.65 -47.28
C THR A 487 12.01 -12.70 -48.34
N GLY A 488 11.70 -12.35 -49.58
CA GLY A 488 12.42 -12.92 -50.72
C GLY A 488 13.81 -12.30 -50.75
N LEU A 489 14.75 -12.92 -50.03
CA LEU A 489 16.20 -12.99 -50.26
C LEU A 489 16.88 -13.68 -49.09
#